data_AF-A0A7M7IJT4-F1
#
_entry.id   AF-A0A7M7IJT4-F1
#
_cell.length_a   1.000
_cell.length_b   1.000
_cell.length_c   1.000
_cell.angle_alpha   90.00
_cell.angle_beta   90.00
_cell.angle_gamma   90.00
#
_symmetry.space_group_name_H-M   'P 1'
#
loop_
_entity.id
_entity.type
_entity.pdbx_description
1 polymer ?
#
loop_
_entity_poly.entity_id
_entity_poly.type
_entity_poly.pdbx_seq_one_letter_code
_entity_poly.pdbx_strand_id
1 'polypeptide(L)' 'MTFPQAHQVELIALAELAGISAVPGVYRIILELLALQISPEDIYILLKQICSQSTENQASDNPEEV' A
#
# COMPACT_ATOMS: atom_id res chain seq x y z
N MET A 1 -6.58 10.97 14.44
CA MET A 1 -6.60 10.20 15.69
C MET A 1 -5.63 9.04 15.55
N THR A 2 -4.76 8.79 16.53
CA THR A 2 -3.82 7.66 16.50
C THR A 2 -4.53 6.38 16.92
N PHE A 3 -4.57 5.37 16.06
CA PHE A 3 -5.05 4.04 16.42
C PHE A 3 -4.13 3.44 17.51
N PRO A 4 -4.68 2.89 18.61
CA PRO A 4 -3.88 2.20 19.62
C PRO A 4 -3.07 1.07 18.99
N GLN A 5 -1.80 0.92 19.38
CA GLN A 5 -0.88 -0.10 18.84
C GLN A 5 -1.47 -1.53 18.88
N ALA A 6 -2.25 -1.85 19.91
CA ALA A 6 -2.94 -3.15 20.01
C ALA A 6 -3.93 -3.40 18.86
N HIS A 7 -4.71 -2.38 18.46
CA HIS A 7 -5.62 -2.50 17.33
C HIS A 7 -4.89 -2.65 16.00
N GLN A 8 -3.68 -2.07 15.86
CA GLN A 8 -2.89 -2.25 14.63
C GLN A 8 -2.45 -3.69 14.44
N VAL A 9 -2.06 -4.37 15.53
CA VAL A 9 -1.66 -5.79 15.47
C VAL A 9 -2.84 -6.68 15.08
N GLU A 10 -4.02 -6.45 15.66
CA GLU A 10 -5.24 -7.20 15.30
C GLU A 10 -5.65 -6.97 13.84
N LEU A 11 -5.59 -5.73 13.38
CA LEU A 11 -5.91 -5.37 12.00
C LEU A 11 -4.94 -6.01 10.99
N ILE A 12 -3.64 -6.08 11.32
CA ILE A 12 -2.65 -6.79 10.50
C ILE A 12 -2.96 -8.29 10.47
N ALA A 13 -3.24 -8.91 11.61
CA ALA A 13 -3.58 -10.34 11.65
C ALA A 13 -4.85 -10.66 10.84
N LEU A 14 -5.84 -9.77 10.85
CA LEU A 14 -7.05 -9.90 10.02
C LEU A 14 -6.73 -9.75 8.53
N ALA A 15 -5.85 -8.82 8.16
CA ALA A 15 -5.41 -8.64 6.79
C ALA A 15 -4.68 -9.90 6.28
N GLU A 16 -3.79 -10.47 7.08
CA GLU A 16 -3.09 -11.73 6.76
C GLU A 16 -4.07 -12.90 6.59
N LEU A 17 -5.05 -13.03 7.49
CA LEU A 17 -6.10 -14.06 7.38
C LEU A 17 -6.93 -13.91 6.09
N ALA A 18 -7.17 -12.67 5.66
CA ALA A 18 -7.87 -12.36 4.42
C ALA A 18 -6.99 -12.52 3.15
N GLY A 19 -5.73 -12.96 3.30
CA GLY A 19 -4.78 -13.10 2.19
C GLY A 19 -4.20 -11.77 1.70
N ILE A 20 -4.35 -10.69 2.45
CA ILE A 20 -3.80 -9.38 2.14
C ILE A 20 -2.37 -9.34 2.68
N SER A 21 -1.40 -9.66 1.82
CA SER A 21 0.01 -9.48 2.14
C SER A 21 0.43 -8.05 1.79
N ALA A 22 0.26 -7.13 2.75
CA ALA A 22 0.79 -5.78 2.65
C ALA A 22 1.98 -5.63 3.60
N VAL A 23 3.08 -5.05 3.09
CA VAL A 23 4.22 -4.69 3.94
C VAL A 23 3.70 -3.83 5.11
N PRO A 24 4.10 -4.09 6.37
CA PRO A 24 3.54 -3.39 7.54
C PRO A 24 3.57 -1.86 7.42
N GLY A 25 4.59 -1.30 6.76
CA GLY A 25 4.68 0.12 6.46
C GLY A 25 3.58 0.62 5.51
N VAL A 26 3.29 -0.11 4.43
CA VAL A 26 2.21 0.23 3.48
C VAL A 26 0.86 0.13 4.16
N TYR A 27 0.66 -0.91 4.98
CA TYR A 27 -0.57 -1.09 5.75
C TYR A 27 -0.83 0.08 6.70
N ARG A 28 0.21 0.55 7.41
CA ARG A 28 0.13 1.72 8.29
C ARG A 28 -0.29 2.98 7.53
N ILE A 29 0.28 3.22 6.35
CA ILE A 29 -0.07 4.37 5.51
C ILE A 29 -1.55 4.28 5.10
N ILE A 30 -2.02 3.11 4.66
CA ILE A 30 -3.43 2.91 4.29
C ILE A 30 -4.36 3.24 5.46
N LEU A 31 -4.04 2.75 6.68
CA LEU A 31 -4.82 3.06 7.87
C LEU A 31 -4.84 4.56 8.21
N GLU A 32 -3.71 5.26 8.04
CA GLU A 32 -3.61 6.70 8.24
C GLU A 32 -4.45 7.48 7.21
N LEU A 33 -4.44 7.07 5.94
CA LEU A 33 -5.29 7.67 4.89
C LEU A 33 -6.78 7.46 5.18
N LEU A 34 -7.17 6.26 5.64
CA LEU A 34 -8.53 5.98 6.08
C LEU A 34 -8.93 6.83 7.29
N ALA A 35 -8.00 7.07 8.23
CA ALA A 35 -8.24 7.96 9.38
C ALA A 35 -8.49 9.42 8.97
N LEU A 36 -7.96 9.84 7.81
CA LEU A 36 -8.20 11.14 7.20
C LEU A 36 -9.52 11.19 6.40
N GLN A 37 -10.33 10.12 6.45
CA GLN A 37 -11.59 9.99 5.72
C GLN A 37 -11.42 10.01 4.19
N ILE A 38 -10.26 9.61 3.69
CA ILE A 38 -10.07 9.38 2.25
C ILE A 38 -10.82 8.11 1.86
N SER A 39 -11.51 8.13 0.72
CA SER A 39 -12.28 6.97 0.29
C SER A 39 -11.36 5.78 -0.03
N PRO A 40 -11.77 4.54 0.31
CA PRO A 40 -10.98 3.35 -0.02
C PRO A 40 -10.80 3.17 -1.54
N GLU A 41 -11.74 3.67 -2.35
CA GLU A 41 -11.65 3.67 -3.81
C GLU A 41 -10.52 4.58 -4.30
N ASP A 42 -10.42 5.80 -3.76
CA ASP A 42 -9.34 6.74 -4.09
C ASP A 42 -7.97 6.19 -3.68
N ILE A 43 -7.88 5.58 -2.50
CA ILE A 43 -6.65 4.91 -2.04
C ILE A 43 -6.25 3.79 -3.01
N TYR A 44 -7.21 2.98 -3.45
CA TYR A 44 -6.96 1.92 -4.43
C TYR A 44 -6.48 2.49 -5.78
N ILE A 45 -7.12 3.54 -6.29
CA ILE A 45 -6.72 4.20 -7.55
C ILE A 45 -5.29 4.74 -7.42
N LEU A 46 -4.96 5.41 -6.32
CA LEU A 46 -3.63 5.93 -6.05
C LEU A 46 -2.57 4.81 -6.02
N LEU A 47 -2.81 3.75 -5.25
CA LEU A 47 -1.89 2.61 -5.15
C LEU A 47 -1.71 1.94 -6.52
N LYS A 48 -2.79 1.78 -7.28
CA LYS A 48 -2.75 1.23 -8.65
C LYS A 48 -1.85 2.07 -9.55
N GLN A 49 -2.00 3.40 -9.53
CA GLN A 49 -1.18 4.32 -10.32
C GLN A 49 0.31 4.27 -9.95
N ILE A 50 0.63 4.15 -8.65
CA ILE A 50 2.01 4.04 -8.17
C ILE A 50 2.64 2.71 -8.64
N CYS A 51 1.92 1.60 -8.48
CA CYS A 51 2.40 0.28 -8.90
C CYS A 51 2.59 0.21 -10.43
N SER A 52 1.67 0.78 -11.22
CA SER A 52 1.80 0.81 -12.68
C SER A 52 3.05 1.57 -13.16
N GLN A 53 3.33 2.74 -12.56
CA GLN A 53 4.52 3.54 -12.90
C GLN A 53 5.84 2.85 -12.52
N SER A 54 5.85 2.05 -11.44
CA SER A 54 7.07 1.35 -11.02
C SER A 54 7.53 0.28 -12.03
N THR A 55 6.61 -0.33 -12.78
CA THR A 55 6.93 -1.29 -13.85
C THR A 55 7.43 -0.59 -15.12
N GLU A 56 6.89 0.59 -15.43
CA GLU A 56 7.23 1.31 -16.66
C GLU A 56 8.66 1.89 -16.61
N ASN A 57 9.07 2.38 -15.43
CA ASN A 57 10.42 2.90 -15.21
C ASN A 57 11.52 1.82 -15.18
N GLN A 58 11.18 0.53 -15.00
CA GLN A 58 12.17 -0.57 -15.10
C GLN A 58 12.38 -1.05 -16.54
N ALA A 59 11.44 -0.79 -17.46
CA ALA A 59 11.57 -1.19 -18.86
C ALA A 59 12.49 -0.25 -19.67
N SER A 60 12.88 0.90 -19.10
CA SER A 60 13.67 1.93 -19.79
C SER A 60 15.17 1.90 -19.47
N ASP A 61 15.63 1.04 -18.57
CA ASP A 61 17.01 1.03 -18.05
C ASP A 61 17.85 -0.13 -18.60
N ASN A 62 17.66 -0.48 -19.88
CA ASN A 62 18.57 -1.37 -20.59
C ASN A 62 19.30 -0.57 -21.68
N PRO A 63 20.48 0.01 -21.38
CA PRO A 63 21.32 0.55 -22.44
C PRO A 63 21.79 -0.63 -23.28
N GLU A 64 21.54 -0.55 -24.58
CA GLU A 64 22.14 -1.41 -25.60
C GLU A 64 23.65 -1.50 -25.36
N GLU A 65 24.15 -2.69 -25.05
CA GLU A 65 25.58 -2.99 -25.13
C GLU A 65 25.87 -3.57 -26.53
N VAL A 66 26.82 -2.91 -27.20
CA VAL A 66 27.27 -3.04 -28.60
C VAL A 66 27.94 -4.38 -28.88
#